data_AF-A0A8S3FT56-F1
#
_entry.id   AF-A0A8S3FT56-F1
#
_cell.length_a   1.000
_cell.length_b   1.000
_cell.length_c   1.000
_cell.angle_alpha   90.00
_cell.angle_beta   90.00
_cell.angle_gamma   90.00
#
_symmetry.space_group_name_H-M   'P 1'
#
loop_
_entity.id
_entity.type
_entity.pdbx_description
1 polymer ?
#
loop_
_entity_poly.entity_id
_entity_poly.type
_entity_poly.pdbx_seq_one_letter_code
_entity_poly.pdbx_strand_id
1 'polypeptide(L)'
;YVDLSYKWAGGGMLSNVTDLLIYANNLLQCRQTKLVSSDSNKQLLKSETIRELWSPVMATNRKNTSYGLGWMIVKEQPSSINQCSIPPHIYHTGGAVGATSILLIIPCSNNCSNPRCGICISILTNLQSAREIYQTALDIALLFRHVSSCSNDSKL
;
A
#
# COMPACT_ATOMS: atom_id res chain seq x y z
N TYR A 1 1.04 20.34 27.72
CA TYR A 1 2.07 20.38 26.66
C TYR A 1 2.45 18.95 26.33
N VAL A 2 2.39 18.53 25.07
CA VAL A 2 2.85 17.19 24.65
C VAL A 2 4.23 17.37 24.06
N ASP A 3 5.24 16.76 24.67
CA ASP A 3 6.58 16.73 24.10
C ASP A 3 6.61 15.79 22.89
N LEU A 4 6.88 16.35 21.72
CA LEU A 4 6.96 15.64 20.44
C LEU A 4 8.41 15.40 19.99
N SER A 5 9.41 15.80 20.78
CA SER A 5 10.83 15.69 20.44
C SER A 5 11.28 14.24 20.15
N TYR A 6 10.60 13.24 20.71
CA TYR A 6 10.87 11.81 20.48
C TYR A 6 9.90 11.13 19.49
N LYS A 7 8.96 11.86 18.87
CA LYS A 7 7.91 11.28 18.01
C LYS A 7 8.14 11.44 16.52
N TRP A 8 9.27 12.02 16.10
CA TRP A 8 9.56 12.25 14.68
C TRP A 8 9.48 10.96 13.85
N ALA A 9 10.08 9.88 14.35
CA ALA A 9 10.04 8.58 13.69
C ALA A 9 8.67 7.86 13.78
N GLY A 10 7.82 8.21 14.75
CA GLY A 10 6.53 7.54 14.96
C GLY A 10 5.35 8.18 14.23
N GLY A 11 5.45 9.46 13.85
CA GLY A 11 4.37 10.17 13.18
C GLY A 11 4.62 11.64 12.89
N GLY A 12 5.88 12.10 12.95
CA GLY A 12 6.26 13.49 12.71
C GLY A 12 6.72 13.79 11.27
N MET A 13 6.68 12.80 10.38
CA MET A 13 7.05 12.98 8.98
C MET A 13 6.00 13.81 8.24
N LEU A 14 6.46 14.85 7.53
CA LEU A 14 5.63 15.69 6.67
C LEU A 14 5.82 15.29 5.21
N SER A 15 4.72 15.20 4.46
CA SER A 15 4.74 14.86 3.04
C SER A 15 3.48 15.38 2.35
N ASN A 16 3.40 15.24 1.03
CA ASN A 16 2.21 15.52 0.22
C ASN A 16 1.80 14.25 -0.55
N VAL A 17 0.63 14.27 -1.17
CA VAL A 17 0.10 13.10 -1.90
C VAL A 17 1.05 12.66 -3.02
N THR A 18 1.68 13.60 -3.74
CA THR A 18 2.62 13.31 -4.83
C THR A 18 3.84 12.54 -4.34
N ASP A 19 4.47 13.02 -3.27
CA ASP A 19 5.66 12.38 -2.69
C ASP A 19 5.34 11.00 -2.12
N LEU A 20 4.19 10.86 -1.45
CA LEU A 20 3.72 9.57 -0.94
C LEU A 20 3.46 8.56 -2.07
N LEU A 21 2.92 9.02 -3.20
CA LEU A 21 2.73 8.18 -4.37
C LEU A 21 4.06 7.81 -5.04
N ILE A 22 5.03 8.73 -5.12
CA ILE A 22 6.38 8.40 -5.60
C ILE A 22 7.00 7.33 -4.70
N TYR A 23 6.91 7.50 -3.39
CA TYR A 23 7.40 6.53 -2.41
C TYR A 23 6.73 5.16 -2.58
N ALA A 24 5.40 5.11 -2.62
CA ALA A 24 4.64 3.87 -2.79
C ALA A 24 4.96 3.14 -4.10
N ASN A 25 5.05 3.87 -5.22
CA ASN A 25 5.41 3.30 -6.51
C ASN A 25 6.83 2.73 -6.50
N ASN A 26 7.77 3.38 -5.82
CA ASN A 26 9.12 2.84 -5.65
C ASN A 26 9.12 1.55 -4.84
N LEU A 27 8.37 1.48 -3.72
CA LEU A 27 8.26 0.23 -2.94
C LEU A 27 7.64 -0.90 -3.76
N LEU A 28 6.56 -0.60 -4.50
CA LEU A 28 5.91 -1.55 -5.40
C LEU A 28 6.88 -2.07 -6.45
N GLN A 29 7.63 -1.17 -7.11
CA GLN A 29 8.64 -1.55 -8.11
C GLN A 29 9.74 -2.42 -7.50
N CYS A 30 10.27 -2.04 -6.33
CA CYS A 30 11.29 -2.82 -5.63
C CYS A 30 10.78 -4.21 -5.26
N ARG A 31 9.51 -4.36 -4.86
CA ARG A 31 8.90 -5.66 -4.54
C ARG A 31 8.73 -6.57 -5.76
N GLN A 32 8.40 -6.00 -6.92
CA GLN A 32 8.00 -6.74 -8.12
C GLN A 32 9.15 -6.97 -9.11
N THR A 33 10.24 -6.22 -8.98
CA THR A 33 11.40 -6.44 -9.83
C THR A 33 11.98 -7.82 -9.53
N LYS A 34 12.04 -8.69 -10.56
CA LYS A 34 12.71 -9.98 -10.45
C LYS A 34 14.21 -9.73 -10.26
N LEU A 35 14.86 -10.54 -9.44
CA LEU A 35 16.30 -10.46 -9.10
C LEU A 35 17.29 -10.50 -10.30
N VAL A 36 16.78 -10.58 -11.54
CA VAL A 36 17.53 -10.95 -12.74
C VAL A 36 17.79 -9.75 -13.68
N SER A 37 17.22 -8.56 -13.44
CA SER A 37 17.55 -7.40 -14.28
C SER A 37 18.85 -6.74 -13.80
N SER A 38 19.89 -6.82 -14.64
CA SER A 38 21.25 -6.25 -14.55
C SER A 38 21.33 -4.72 -14.37
N ASP A 39 20.21 -4.06 -14.09
CA ASP A 39 20.07 -2.61 -13.91
C ASP A 39 19.71 -2.27 -12.44
N SER A 40 20.30 -3.02 -11.50
CA SER A 40 20.10 -2.90 -10.04
C SER A 40 20.36 -1.50 -9.48
N ASN A 41 21.06 -0.64 -10.24
CA ASN A 41 21.38 0.74 -9.88
C ASN A 41 20.17 1.69 -9.84
N LYS A 42 18.97 1.27 -10.26
CA LYS A 42 17.75 2.10 -10.24
C LYS A 42 16.80 1.81 -9.07
N GLN A 43 17.05 0.78 -8.26
CA GLN A 43 16.19 0.46 -7.12
C GLN A 43 16.65 1.21 -5.87
N LEU A 44 15.72 1.87 -5.19
CA LEU A 44 16.01 2.53 -3.91
C LEU A 44 16.30 1.50 -2.81
N LEU A 45 15.61 0.35 -2.83
CA LEU A 45 15.72 -0.72 -1.85
C LEU A 45 15.79 -2.07 -2.55
N LYS A 46 16.53 -3.02 -1.97
CA LYS A 46 16.56 -4.41 -2.44
C LYS A 46 15.18 -5.05 -2.29
N SER A 47 14.80 -5.90 -3.24
CA SER A 47 13.56 -6.68 -3.18
C SER A 47 13.45 -7.51 -1.88
N GLU A 48 14.57 -8.05 -1.39
CA GLU A 48 14.69 -8.74 -0.10
C GLU A 48 14.24 -7.85 1.07
N THR A 49 14.67 -6.59 1.08
CA THR A 49 14.34 -5.62 2.13
C THR A 49 12.85 -5.32 2.14
N ILE A 50 12.23 -5.15 0.96
CA ILE A 50 10.77 -4.94 0.89
C ILE A 50 10.00 -6.19 1.32
N ARG A 51 10.51 -7.38 0.96
CA ARG A 51 9.92 -8.63 1.40
C ARG A 51 9.94 -8.73 2.93
N GLU A 52 11.05 -8.38 3.57
CA GLU A 52 11.13 -8.35 5.03
C GLU A 52 10.21 -7.29 5.66
N LEU A 53 10.16 -6.09 5.05
CA LEU A 53 9.28 -5.00 5.50
C LEU A 53 7.80 -5.43 5.53
N TRP A 54 7.40 -6.26 4.56
CA TRP A 54 6.04 -6.77 4.38
C TRP A 54 5.88 -8.24 4.81
N SER A 55 6.81 -8.76 5.62
CA SER A 55 6.67 -10.07 6.25
C SER A 55 5.89 -9.95 7.56
N PRO A 56 4.90 -10.82 7.82
CA PRO A 56 4.20 -10.85 9.09
C PRO A 56 5.13 -11.12 10.27
N VAL A 57 5.09 -10.28 11.29
CA VAL A 57 5.71 -10.56 12.59
C VAL A 57 4.80 -11.53 13.35
N MET A 58 5.30 -12.72 13.71
CA MET A 58 4.47 -13.84 14.19
C MET A 58 3.47 -13.48 15.31
N ALA A 59 3.87 -12.62 16.25
CA ALA A 59 3.04 -12.20 17.39
C ALA A 59 1.93 -11.19 17.04
N THR A 60 1.82 -10.76 15.78
CA THR A 60 0.90 -9.69 15.34
C THR A 60 -0.22 -10.17 14.43
N ASN A 61 -0.25 -11.48 14.14
CA ASN A 61 -1.24 -12.08 13.25
C ASN A 61 -2.65 -12.02 13.87
N ARG A 62 -3.58 -11.39 13.15
CA ARG A 62 -5.02 -11.49 13.37
C ARG A 62 -5.64 -12.28 12.21
N LYS A 63 -6.95 -12.57 12.30
CA LYS A 63 -7.68 -13.47 11.37
C LYS A 63 -7.31 -13.27 9.89
N ASN A 64 -7.40 -12.04 9.38
CA ASN A 64 -7.12 -11.73 7.96
C ASN A 64 -6.05 -10.64 7.76
N THR A 65 -5.48 -10.14 8.86
CA THR A 65 -4.55 -9.01 8.85
C THR A 65 -3.37 -9.31 9.77
N SER A 66 -2.17 -9.01 9.32
CA SER A 66 -0.94 -9.12 10.09
C SER A 66 -0.23 -7.77 10.15
N TYR A 67 0.76 -7.64 11.02
CA TYR A 67 1.64 -6.47 11.05
C TYR A 67 3.03 -6.86 10.59
N GLY A 68 3.57 -6.11 9.63
CA GLY A 68 4.97 -6.14 9.24
C GLY A 68 5.76 -5.06 9.96
N LEU A 69 6.91 -4.69 9.41
CA LEU A 69 7.72 -3.60 9.94
C LEU A 69 7.11 -2.25 9.54
N GLY A 70 6.16 -1.76 10.34
CA GLY A 70 5.50 -0.48 10.10
C GLY A 70 4.45 -0.53 8.99
N TRP A 71 3.83 -1.69 8.74
CA TRP A 71 2.80 -1.88 7.72
C TRP A 71 1.75 -2.89 8.17
N MET A 72 0.50 -2.63 7.84
CA MET A 72 -0.58 -3.63 7.88
C MET A 72 -0.51 -4.49 6.62
N ILE A 73 -0.52 -5.81 6.78
CA ILE A 73 -0.49 -6.78 5.69
C ILE A 73 -1.82 -7.50 5.66
N VAL A 74 -2.52 -7.41 4.54
CA VAL A 74 -3.85 -8.00 4.37
C VAL A 74 -3.75 -9.14 3.38
N LYS A 75 -4.20 -10.32 3.80
CA LYS A 75 -4.30 -11.48 2.92
C LYS A 75 -5.49 -11.32 1.99
N GLU A 76 -5.49 -12.10 0.91
CA GLU A 76 -6.66 -12.18 0.04
C GLU A 76 -7.90 -12.58 0.86
N GLN A 77 -9.00 -11.88 0.61
CA GLN A 77 -10.26 -12.06 1.35
C GLN A 77 -11.44 -12.13 0.38
N PRO A 78 -12.51 -12.88 0.72
CA PRO A 78 -13.74 -12.82 -0.06
C PRO A 78 -14.36 -11.42 0.03
N SER A 79 -14.75 -10.84 -1.10
CA SER A 79 -15.58 -9.63 -1.12
C SER A 79 -17.03 -10.01 -0.87
N SER A 80 -17.74 -9.20 -0.08
CA SER A 80 -19.20 -9.25 0.05
C SER A 80 -19.91 -8.69 -1.20
N ILE A 81 -19.19 -7.96 -2.04
CA ILE A 81 -19.70 -7.26 -3.21
C ILE A 81 -19.07 -7.91 -4.47
N ASN A 82 -19.90 -8.57 -5.28
CA ASN A 82 -19.62 -9.02 -6.66
C ASN A 82 -18.76 -10.28 -6.92
N GLN A 83 -18.75 -11.29 -6.05
CA GLN A 83 -18.00 -12.57 -6.27
C GLN A 83 -16.48 -12.41 -6.54
N CYS A 84 -15.94 -11.20 -6.42
CA CYS A 84 -14.51 -10.92 -6.59
C CYS A 84 -13.80 -11.08 -5.24
N SER A 85 -12.53 -11.46 -5.24
CA SER A 85 -11.70 -11.39 -4.03
C SER A 85 -11.13 -9.98 -3.85
N ILE A 86 -11.05 -9.54 -2.60
CA ILE A 86 -10.21 -8.41 -2.20
C ILE A 86 -8.77 -8.90 -2.31
N PRO A 87 -7.95 -8.31 -3.21
CA PRO A 87 -6.60 -8.78 -3.44
C PRO A 87 -5.72 -8.56 -2.20
N PRO A 88 -4.63 -9.32 -2.05
CA PRO A 88 -3.66 -9.05 -1.00
C PRO A 88 -3.10 -7.63 -1.17
N HIS A 89 -3.02 -6.90 -0.07
CA HIS A 89 -2.59 -5.51 -0.08
C HIS A 89 -1.91 -5.13 1.23
N ILE A 90 -1.15 -4.04 1.17
CA ILE A 90 -0.36 -3.52 2.26
C ILE A 90 -0.77 -2.07 2.47
N TYR A 91 -0.96 -1.64 3.73
CA TYR A 91 -1.31 -0.25 3.99
C TYR A 91 -0.77 0.24 5.34
N HIS A 92 -0.73 1.55 5.50
CA HIS A 92 -0.45 2.19 6.78
C HIS A 92 -1.35 3.40 6.95
N THR A 93 -1.92 3.59 8.14
CA THR A 93 -2.72 4.76 8.50
C THR A 93 -1.90 5.72 9.35
N GLY A 94 -2.13 7.01 9.19
CA GLY A 94 -1.55 8.06 10.02
C GLY A 94 -2.63 8.83 10.74
N GLY A 95 -2.41 9.10 12.03
CA GLY A 95 -3.29 9.93 12.84
C GLY A 95 -2.47 10.98 13.57
N ALA A 96 -2.82 12.25 13.39
CA ALA A 96 -2.24 13.37 14.09
C ALA A 96 -3.34 14.36 14.51
N VAL A 97 -3.01 15.32 15.37
CA VAL A 97 -3.96 16.39 15.73
C VAL A 97 -4.35 17.14 14.46
N GLY A 98 -5.65 17.15 14.16
CA GLY A 98 -6.18 17.79 12.96
C GLY A 98 -5.96 17.05 11.64
N ALA A 99 -5.40 15.83 11.62
CA ALA A 99 -5.15 15.12 10.36
C ALA A 99 -5.30 13.60 10.44
N THR A 100 -5.77 13.01 9.34
CA THR A 100 -5.82 11.56 9.12
C THR A 100 -5.30 11.23 7.73
N SER A 101 -4.48 10.19 7.62
CA SER A 101 -3.93 9.73 6.35
C SER A 101 -4.01 8.22 6.18
N ILE A 102 -3.94 7.78 4.93
CA ILE A 102 -3.66 6.40 4.58
C ILE A 102 -2.79 6.34 3.33
N LEU A 103 -1.87 5.39 3.32
CA LEU A 103 -1.18 4.94 2.12
C LEU A 103 -1.45 3.45 1.95
N LEU A 104 -2.01 3.05 0.80
CA LEU A 104 -2.41 1.69 0.47
C LEU A 104 -1.78 1.26 -0.85
N ILE A 105 -1.24 0.04 -0.88
CA ILE A 105 -0.53 -0.55 -2.02
C ILE A 105 -1.12 -1.93 -2.29
N ILE A 106 -1.62 -2.13 -3.52
CA ILE A 106 -2.05 -3.43 -4.05
C ILE A 106 -1.04 -3.84 -5.13
N PRO A 107 -0.15 -4.80 -4.84
CA PRO A 107 0.72 -5.37 -5.85
C PRO A 107 -0.06 -6.06 -6.97
N CYS A 108 0.48 -6.09 -8.18
CA CYS A 108 -0.06 -6.96 -9.22
C CYS A 108 0.13 -8.43 -8.82
N SER A 109 -0.73 -9.31 -9.34
CA SER A 109 -0.57 -10.75 -9.21
C SER A 109 0.78 -11.23 -9.76
N ASN A 110 1.20 -12.41 -9.30
CA ASN A 110 2.45 -13.06 -9.67
C ASN A 110 2.44 -13.47 -11.16
N ASN A 111 2.51 -12.51 -12.10
CA ASN A 111 2.77 -12.69 -13.54
C ASN A 111 2.88 -11.36 -14.31
N CYS A 112 2.83 -10.20 -13.65
CA CYS A 112 2.99 -8.92 -14.34
C CYS A 112 4.42 -8.70 -14.87
N SER A 113 4.56 -8.63 -16.20
CA SER A 113 5.82 -8.26 -16.86
C SER A 113 6.26 -6.81 -16.61
N ASN A 114 5.31 -5.94 -16.23
CA ASN A 114 5.58 -4.56 -15.86
C ASN A 114 5.75 -4.44 -14.33
N PRO A 115 6.96 -4.12 -13.82
CA PRO A 115 7.21 -4.01 -12.38
C PRO A 115 6.52 -2.80 -11.74
N ARG A 116 5.90 -1.91 -12.53
CA ARG A 116 5.05 -0.81 -12.04
C ARG A 116 3.56 -1.15 -12.06
N CYS A 117 3.18 -2.37 -12.44
CA CYS A 117 1.79 -2.77 -12.43
C CYS A 117 1.30 -2.99 -10.99
N GLY A 118 0.19 -2.37 -10.62
CA GLY A 118 -0.38 -2.39 -9.27
C GLY A 118 -1.16 -1.11 -9.02
N ILE A 119 -1.69 -0.95 -7.81
CA ILE A 119 -2.47 0.23 -7.42
C ILE A 119 -1.86 0.82 -6.16
N CYS A 120 -1.53 2.11 -6.19
CA CYS A 120 -1.09 2.88 -5.03
C CYS A 120 -2.12 3.98 -4.77
N ILE A 121 -2.68 4.03 -3.57
CA ILE A 121 -3.64 5.04 -3.13
C ILE A 121 -3.05 5.80 -1.96
N SER A 122 -3.07 7.13 -2.01
CA SER A 122 -2.73 7.99 -0.89
C SER A 122 -3.88 8.97 -0.65
N ILE A 123 -4.34 9.05 0.60
CA ILE A 123 -5.35 10.01 1.02
C ILE A 123 -4.77 10.77 2.21
N LEU A 124 -4.76 12.10 2.11
CA LEU A 124 -4.43 13.02 3.19
C LEU A 124 -5.65 13.89 3.48
N THR A 125 -6.06 13.95 4.74
CA THR A 125 -7.20 14.76 5.17
C THR A 125 -6.80 15.66 6.33
N ASN A 126 -7.26 16.91 6.31
CA ASN A 126 -7.17 17.86 7.43
C ASN A 126 -8.32 17.67 8.44
N LEU A 127 -8.81 16.42 8.55
CA LEU A 127 -9.82 16.02 9.51
C LEU A 127 -9.20 15.02 10.47
N GLN A 128 -9.24 15.34 11.76
CA GLN A 128 -8.84 14.39 12.79
C GLN A 128 -9.87 13.26 12.88
N SER A 129 -9.39 12.03 13.01
CA SER A 129 -10.24 10.84 13.18
C SER A 129 -11.26 10.67 12.05
N ALA A 130 -10.84 10.89 10.80
CA ALA A 130 -11.64 10.56 9.63
C ALA A 130 -11.91 9.05 9.61
N ARG A 131 -13.10 8.67 10.09
CA ARG A 131 -13.51 7.26 10.19
C ARG A 131 -13.57 6.66 8.79
N GLU A 132 -13.32 5.36 8.70
CA GLU A 132 -13.46 4.58 7.45
C GLU A 132 -12.51 4.98 6.30
N ILE A 133 -11.45 5.76 6.57
CA ILE A 133 -10.45 6.14 5.56
C ILE A 133 -9.83 4.92 4.84
N TYR A 134 -9.69 3.81 5.57
CA TYR A 134 -9.26 2.53 4.99
C TYR A 134 -10.27 1.98 3.98
N GLN A 135 -11.54 1.93 4.34
CA GLN A 135 -12.59 1.42 3.46
C GLN A 135 -12.70 2.30 2.21
N THR A 136 -12.64 3.63 2.38
CA THR A 136 -12.63 4.58 1.27
C THR A 136 -11.47 4.32 0.30
N ALA A 137 -10.23 4.16 0.82
CA ALA A 137 -9.07 3.87 -0.01
C ALA A 137 -9.20 2.51 -0.75
N LEU A 138 -9.75 1.51 -0.07
CA LEU A 138 -9.99 0.20 -0.65
C LEU A 138 -11.06 0.24 -1.75
N ASP A 139 -12.18 0.92 -1.53
CA ASP A 139 -13.26 1.06 -2.52
C ASP A 139 -12.75 1.76 -3.78
N ILE A 140 -11.98 2.84 -3.62
CA ILE A 140 -11.32 3.52 -4.74
C ILE A 140 -10.42 2.54 -5.50
N ALA A 141 -9.57 1.80 -4.79
CA ALA A 141 -8.66 0.85 -5.42
C ALA A 141 -9.41 -0.26 -6.20
N LEU A 142 -10.50 -0.77 -5.64
CA LEU A 142 -11.34 -1.78 -6.28
C LEU A 142 -12.04 -1.22 -7.53
N LEU A 143 -12.53 0.02 -7.49
CA LEU A 143 -13.11 0.70 -8.66
C LEU A 143 -12.10 0.78 -9.82
N PHE A 144 -10.87 1.22 -9.56
CA PHE A 144 -9.83 1.29 -10.60
C PHE A 144 -9.44 -0.08 -11.14
N ARG A 145 -9.48 -1.12 -10.31
CA ARG A 145 -9.21 -2.50 -10.77
C ARG A 145 -10.31 -3.01 -11.71
N HIS A 146 -11.58 -2.75 -11.39
CA HIS A 146 -12.71 -3.12 -12.26
C HIS A 146 -12.64 -2.42 -13.61
N VAL A 147 -12.31 -1.12 -13.64
CA VAL A 147 -12.10 -0.38 -14.89
C VAL A 147 -10.95 -1.00 -15.70
N SER A 148 -9.86 -1.39 -15.04
CA SER A 148 -8.70 -2.00 -15.70
C SER A 148 -9.00 -3.37 -16.32
N SER A 149 -9.93 -4.16 -15.77
CA SER A 149 -10.38 -5.41 -16.39
C SER A 149 -11.23 -5.19 -17.65
N CYS A 150 -12.03 -4.12 -17.70
CA CYS A 150 -12.87 -3.81 -18.87
C CYS A 150 -12.07 -3.26 -20.06
N SER A 151 -10.90 -2.65 -19.84
CA SER A 151 -10.07 -2.09 -20.91
C SER A 151 -9.27 -3.13 -21.71
N ASN A 152 -9.25 -4.40 -21.29
CA ASN A 152 -8.57 -5.48 -22.03
C ASN A 152 -9.45 -6.13 -23.11
N ASP A 153 -10.73 -5.77 -23.20
CA ASP A 153 -11.68 -6.32 -24.20
C ASP A 153 -11.84 -5.43 -25.45
N SER A 154 -11.12 -4.31 -25.55
CA SER A 154 -11.13 -3.44 -26.73
C SER A 154 -9.83 -3.54 -27.53
N LYS A 155 -9.56 -4.73 -28.06
CA LYS A 155 -8.74 -4.91 -29.27
C LYS A 155 -9.64 -5.46 -30.38
N LEU A 156 -10.20 -4.53 -31.16
CA LEU A 156 -10.63 -4.76 -32.54
C LEU A 156 -9.46 -4.37 -33.46
#